data_AF-A0AAJ5F4H0-F1
#
_entry.id   AF-A0AAJ5F4H0-F1
#
_cell.length_a   1.000
_cell.length_b   1.000
_cell.length_c   1.000
_cell.angle_alpha   90.00
_cell.angle_beta   90.00
_cell.angle_gamma   90.00
#
_symmetry.space_group_name_H-M   'P 1'
#
loop_
_entity.id
_entity.type
_entity.pdbx_description
1 polymer ?
#
loop_
_entity_poly.entity_id
_entity_poly.type
_entity_poly.pdbx_seq_one_letter_code
_entity_poly.pdbx_strand_id
1 'polypeptide(L)'
;MKKWLVIALFFSATAQAAPAADCKSLILAGVNRVIYRTQAVFPAEPETVTAEFFDDTTPASPVAFCGYSFRPDRAAQVLTVSAPKLTAFSNIFREGYRDTGRIVLENKYYSDTSHPSNVVFDPKTYRLSFDAAGSPVTPTTLGVTVDGGPLQPLFYKNTPRSVQVPKTARMIDIYAKAQADTRLDWQRVTIDLKKPAIVFYQKMTFPTK
;
A
#
# COMPACT_ATOMS: atom_id res chain seq x y z
N MET A 1 -25.36 3.53 -66.65
CA MET A 1 -25.49 3.66 -65.19
C MET A 1 -24.95 2.38 -64.54
N LYS A 2 -23.72 2.38 -64.02
CA LYS A 2 -23.09 1.21 -63.36
C LYS A 2 -23.01 1.49 -61.85
N LYS A 3 -23.78 0.73 -61.06
CA LYS A 3 -23.72 0.75 -59.59
C LYS A 3 -22.47 -0.01 -59.15
N TRP A 4 -21.55 0.65 -58.48
CA TRP A 4 -20.48 0.00 -57.73
C TRP A 4 -20.91 -0.12 -56.27
N LEU A 5 -21.16 -1.35 -55.85
CA LEU A 5 -21.38 -1.74 -54.46
C LEU A 5 -19.99 -2.01 -53.87
N VAL A 6 -19.43 -1.07 -53.10
CA VAL A 6 -18.23 -1.33 -52.31
C VAL A 6 -18.69 -1.83 -50.94
N ILE A 7 -18.48 -3.12 -50.71
CA ILE A 7 -18.73 -3.81 -49.44
C ILE A 7 -17.69 -3.28 -48.44
N ALA A 8 -18.14 -2.54 -47.44
CA ALA A 8 -17.32 -2.17 -46.29
C ALA A 8 -17.11 -3.41 -45.41
N LEU A 9 -15.94 -4.03 -45.53
CA LEU A 9 -15.44 -5.02 -44.57
C LEU A 9 -15.14 -4.30 -43.25
N PHE A 10 -16.11 -4.27 -42.35
CA PHE A 10 -15.88 -3.96 -40.94
C PHE A 10 -15.10 -5.13 -40.33
N PHE A 11 -13.76 -5.04 -40.39
CA PHE A 11 -12.88 -5.82 -39.52
C PHE A 11 -13.18 -5.43 -38.08
N SER A 12 -14.06 -6.21 -37.44
CA SER A 12 -14.31 -6.14 -36.01
C SER A 12 -13.10 -6.76 -35.32
N ALA A 13 -12.05 -5.98 -35.13
CA ALA A 13 -11.00 -6.33 -34.18
C ALA A 13 -11.66 -6.36 -32.80
N THR A 14 -12.07 -7.55 -32.36
CA THR A 14 -12.46 -7.76 -30.97
C THR A 14 -11.20 -7.54 -30.14
N ALA A 15 -11.03 -6.33 -29.62
CA ALA A 15 -10.10 -6.09 -28.54
C ALA A 15 -10.52 -7.03 -27.41
N GLN A 16 -9.82 -8.16 -27.27
CA GLN A 16 -9.98 -9.03 -26.12
C GLN A 16 -9.63 -8.17 -24.92
N ALA A 17 -10.66 -7.79 -24.15
CA ALA A 17 -10.47 -7.12 -22.88
C ALA A 17 -9.52 -8.00 -22.06
N ALA A 18 -8.41 -7.41 -21.61
CA ALA A 18 -7.46 -8.11 -20.77
C ALA A 18 -8.20 -8.80 -19.62
N PRO A 19 -7.86 -10.05 -19.28
CA PRO A 19 -8.55 -10.78 -18.23
C PRO A 19 -8.54 -9.97 -16.92
N ALA A 20 -9.69 -9.90 -16.27
CA ALA A 20 -9.88 -9.09 -15.07
C ALA A 20 -8.95 -9.54 -13.93
N ALA A 21 -8.62 -8.65 -13.00
CA ALA A 21 -7.80 -8.99 -11.84
C ALA A 21 -8.54 -9.93 -10.86
N ASP A 22 -7.85 -10.94 -10.33
CA ASP A 22 -8.28 -11.70 -9.15
C ASP A 22 -7.98 -10.88 -7.89
N CYS A 23 -9.01 -10.30 -7.31
CA CYS A 23 -8.91 -9.45 -6.13
C CYS A 23 -8.40 -10.16 -4.88
N LYS A 24 -8.47 -11.49 -4.82
CA LYS A 24 -7.91 -12.27 -3.71
C LYS A 24 -6.39 -12.39 -3.78
N SER A 25 -5.82 -12.19 -4.97
CA SER A 25 -4.38 -12.27 -5.19
C SER A 25 -3.69 -10.91 -5.07
N LEU A 26 -4.43 -9.80 -5.09
CA LEU A 26 -3.90 -8.44 -5.07
C LEU A 26 -3.06 -8.17 -3.80
N ILE A 27 -1.81 -7.73 -3.98
CA ILE A 27 -0.87 -7.35 -2.92
C ILE A 27 -0.17 -6.05 -3.30
N LEU A 28 -0.05 -5.11 -2.37
CA LEU A 28 0.88 -3.98 -2.42
C LEU A 28 2.14 -4.36 -1.65
N ALA A 29 3.24 -4.55 -2.37
CA ALA A 29 4.53 -4.92 -1.81
C ALA A 29 5.46 -3.70 -1.76
N GLY A 30 6.16 -3.51 -0.64
CA GLY A 30 7.27 -2.54 -0.50
C GLY A 30 6.95 -1.08 -0.86
N VAL A 31 5.65 -0.72 -0.84
CA VAL A 31 5.07 0.54 -1.35
C VAL A 31 5.45 0.92 -2.79
N ASN A 32 6.15 0.04 -3.51
CA ASN A 32 6.71 0.33 -4.82
C ASN A 32 6.00 -0.40 -5.94
N ARG A 33 5.26 -1.46 -5.65
CA ARG A 33 4.53 -2.21 -6.68
C ARG A 33 3.30 -2.92 -6.18
N VAL A 34 2.34 -3.06 -7.08
CA VAL A 34 1.18 -3.93 -6.92
C VAL A 34 1.39 -5.21 -7.72
N ILE A 35 1.09 -6.35 -7.10
CA ILE A 35 1.18 -7.68 -7.68
C ILE A 35 -0.22 -8.31 -7.61
N TYR A 36 -0.69 -8.90 -8.70
CA TYR A 36 -1.93 -9.68 -8.73
C TYR A 36 -1.87 -10.76 -9.80
N ARG A 37 -2.80 -11.71 -9.75
CA ARG A 37 -3.09 -12.68 -10.80
C ARG A 37 -4.31 -12.27 -11.59
N THR A 38 -4.32 -12.53 -12.89
CA THR A 38 -5.55 -12.44 -13.69
C THR A 38 -6.53 -13.56 -13.32
N GLN A 39 -7.82 -13.35 -13.56
CA GLN A 39 -8.83 -14.38 -13.41
C GLN A 39 -8.61 -15.49 -14.45
N ALA A 40 -8.72 -16.74 -14.02
CA ALA A 40 -8.72 -17.88 -14.92
C ALA A 40 -9.92 -17.79 -15.88
N VAL A 41 -9.67 -17.82 -17.18
CA VAL A 41 -10.72 -17.88 -18.21
C VAL A 41 -10.33 -18.98 -19.17
N PHE A 42 -11.01 -20.12 -19.11
CA PHE A 42 -10.70 -21.26 -19.98
C PHE A 42 -10.68 -20.83 -21.46
N PRO A 43 -9.63 -21.18 -22.24
CA PRO A 43 -8.50 -22.05 -21.90
C PRO A 43 -7.25 -21.33 -21.35
N ALA A 44 -7.31 -20.02 -21.12
CA ALA A 44 -6.19 -19.23 -20.62
C ALA A 44 -5.95 -19.45 -19.12
N GLU A 45 -4.69 -19.76 -18.78
CA GLU A 45 -4.19 -19.85 -17.41
C GLU A 45 -4.06 -18.45 -16.78
N PRO A 46 -4.21 -18.32 -15.45
CA PRO A 46 -3.89 -17.10 -14.73
C PRO A 46 -2.44 -16.66 -14.90
N GLU A 47 -2.22 -15.38 -15.14
CA GLU A 47 -0.90 -14.76 -15.26
C GLU A 47 -0.65 -13.83 -14.07
N THR A 48 0.61 -13.73 -13.63
CA THR A 48 1.00 -12.76 -12.61
C THR A 48 1.34 -11.43 -13.27
N VAL A 49 0.65 -10.38 -12.87
CA VAL A 49 0.88 -9.00 -13.31
C VAL A 49 1.52 -8.21 -12.19
N THR A 50 2.52 -7.40 -12.54
CA THR A 50 3.19 -6.47 -11.64
C THR A 50 3.11 -5.06 -12.21
N ALA A 51 2.68 -4.10 -11.40
CA ALA A 51 2.70 -2.68 -11.72
C ALA A 51 3.66 -1.98 -10.77
N GLU A 52 4.79 -1.47 -11.29
CA GLU A 52 5.79 -0.75 -10.50
C GLU A 52 5.56 0.77 -10.56
N PHE A 53 5.69 1.44 -9.42
CA PHE A 53 5.33 2.85 -9.25
C PHE A 53 6.53 3.79 -9.30
N PHE A 54 7.69 3.34 -8.85
CA PHE A 54 8.90 4.14 -8.71
C PHE A 54 10.09 3.59 -9.49
N ASP A 55 9.84 2.74 -10.49
CA ASP A 55 10.87 2.29 -11.44
C ASP A 55 11.24 3.43 -12.40
N ASP A 56 12.53 3.78 -12.45
CA ASP A 56 13.08 4.86 -13.27
C ASP A 56 12.87 4.65 -14.79
N THR A 57 12.59 3.41 -15.23
CA THR A 57 12.56 3.06 -16.66
C THR A 57 11.20 3.28 -17.34
N THR A 58 10.09 3.27 -16.59
CA THR A 58 8.74 3.34 -17.17
C THR A 58 7.89 4.34 -16.40
N PRO A 59 7.21 5.32 -17.01
CA PRO A 59 6.34 6.25 -16.30
C PRO A 59 5.23 5.50 -15.55
N ALA A 60 5.17 5.66 -14.22
CA ALA A 60 4.09 5.05 -13.45
C ALA A 60 2.81 5.86 -13.64
N SER A 61 1.86 5.27 -14.34
CA SER A 61 0.52 5.82 -14.47
C SER A 61 -0.34 5.43 -13.26
N PRO A 62 -1.33 6.24 -12.87
CA PRO A 62 -2.35 5.81 -11.94
C PRO A 62 -3.01 4.52 -12.42
N VAL A 63 -3.18 3.56 -11.52
CA VAL A 63 -3.84 2.28 -11.80
C VAL A 63 -4.96 2.03 -10.81
N ALA A 64 -5.95 1.27 -11.21
CA ALA A 64 -7.07 0.90 -10.37
C ALA A 64 -7.39 -0.59 -10.52
N PHE A 65 -7.45 -1.29 -9.39
CA PHE A 65 -7.75 -2.72 -9.34
C PHE A 65 -8.66 -2.97 -8.15
N CYS A 66 -9.72 -3.77 -8.33
CA CYS A 66 -10.52 -4.28 -7.20
C CYS A 66 -11.06 -3.20 -6.24
N GLY A 67 -11.41 -2.03 -6.77
CA GLY A 67 -11.90 -0.89 -5.99
C GLY A 67 -10.79 -0.05 -5.33
N TYR A 68 -9.52 -0.44 -5.43
CA TYR A 68 -8.38 0.37 -5.03
C TYR A 68 -7.93 1.27 -6.17
N SER A 69 -7.53 2.50 -5.85
CA SER A 69 -6.82 3.38 -6.77
C SER A 69 -5.42 3.65 -6.22
N PHE A 70 -4.41 3.44 -7.04
CA PHE A 70 -3.01 3.68 -6.75
C PHE A 70 -2.54 4.86 -7.58
N ARG A 71 -2.10 5.92 -6.90
CA ARG A 71 -1.68 7.19 -7.52
C ARG A 71 -0.26 7.52 -7.08
N PRO A 72 0.75 7.21 -7.90
CA PRO A 72 2.13 7.55 -7.61
C PRO A 72 2.42 9.02 -7.98
N ASP A 73 3.22 9.68 -7.15
CA ASP A 73 3.89 10.93 -7.42
C ASP A 73 5.40 10.70 -7.26
N ARG A 74 6.11 10.61 -8.38
CA ARG A 74 7.55 10.32 -8.40
C ARG A 74 8.40 11.47 -7.91
N ALA A 75 7.98 12.70 -8.19
CA ALA A 75 8.71 13.89 -7.77
C ALA A 75 8.69 14.01 -6.25
N ALA A 76 7.54 13.74 -5.63
CA ALA A 76 7.39 13.72 -4.18
C ALA A 76 7.82 12.39 -3.53
N GLN A 77 8.05 11.34 -4.32
CA GLN A 77 8.26 9.95 -3.85
C GLN A 77 7.11 9.47 -2.93
N VAL A 78 5.88 9.70 -3.39
CA VAL A 78 4.64 9.42 -2.66
C VAL A 78 3.76 8.43 -3.41
N LEU A 79 3.17 7.47 -2.71
CA LEU A 79 2.11 6.62 -3.24
C LEU A 79 0.84 6.86 -2.44
N THR A 80 -0.21 7.33 -3.10
CA THR A 80 -1.55 7.40 -2.51
C THR A 80 -2.37 6.18 -2.92
N VAL A 81 -2.89 5.46 -1.95
CA VAL A 81 -3.79 4.32 -2.14
C VAL A 81 -5.15 4.68 -1.58
N SER A 82 -6.19 4.71 -2.41
CA SER A 82 -7.58 4.98 -1.99
C SER A 82 -8.43 3.72 -2.12
N ALA A 83 -9.42 3.56 -1.25
CA ALA A 83 -10.36 2.44 -1.29
C ALA A 83 -11.79 2.91 -0.92
N PRO A 84 -12.84 2.11 -1.16
CA PRO A 84 -14.22 2.51 -0.84
C PRO A 84 -14.48 2.61 0.66
N LYS A 85 -13.74 1.85 1.47
CA LYS A 85 -13.87 1.79 2.93
C LYS A 85 -12.55 1.44 3.59
N LEU A 86 -12.34 1.90 4.82
CA LEU A 86 -11.11 1.71 5.57
C LEU A 86 -10.77 0.22 5.81
N THR A 87 -11.79 -0.62 5.99
CA THR A 87 -11.59 -2.07 6.18
C THR A 87 -11.13 -2.81 4.94
N ALA A 88 -11.22 -2.22 3.74
CA ALA A 88 -10.70 -2.87 2.53
C ALA A 88 -9.17 -3.06 2.62
N PHE A 89 -8.48 -2.09 3.23
CA PHE A 89 -7.03 -2.11 3.38
C PHE A 89 -6.46 -3.33 4.14
N SER A 90 -7.26 -4.10 4.89
CA SER A 90 -6.77 -5.34 5.50
C SER A 90 -6.34 -6.41 4.50
N ASN A 91 -6.70 -6.25 3.22
CA ASN A 91 -6.58 -7.33 2.24
C ASN A 91 -5.43 -7.17 1.26
N ILE A 92 -4.70 -6.05 1.28
CA ILE A 92 -3.69 -5.74 0.26
C ILE A 92 -2.24 -5.77 0.74
N PHE A 93 -1.93 -5.73 2.04
CA PHE A 93 -0.53 -5.50 2.47
C PHE A 93 0.27 -6.76 2.78
N ARG A 94 -0.37 -7.85 3.22
CA ARG A 94 0.34 -9.09 3.54
C ARG A 94 -0.56 -10.31 3.40
N GLU A 95 -0.06 -11.33 2.70
CA GLU A 95 -0.81 -12.55 2.40
C GLU A 95 -1.32 -13.26 3.67
N GLY A 96 -0.51 -13.31 4.73
CA GLY A 96 -0.88 -13.94 6.02
C GLY A 96 -1.80 -13.11 6.94
N TYR A 97 -2.13 -11.86 6.59
CA TYR A 97 -2.97 -10.97 7.41
C TYR A 97 -4.26 -10.54 6.69
N ARG A 98 -4.52 -11.11 5.50
CA ARG A 98 -5.77 -10.91 4.77
C ARG A 98 -6.96 -11.27 5.67
N ASP A 99 -8.05 -10.52 5.53
CA ASP A 99 -9.33 -10.75 6.21
C ASP A 99 -9.30 -10.72 7.75
N THR A 100 -8.18 -10.29 8.37
CA THR A 100 -8.13 -10.03 9.82
C THR A 100 -8.95 -8.80 10.24
N GLY A 101 -9.32 -7.96 9.27
CA GLY A 101 -9.94 -6.65 9.48
C GLY A 101 -8.99 -5.58 10.03
N ARG A 102 -7.71 -5.91 10.20
CA ARG A 102 -6.65 -5.00 10.66
C ARG A 102 -5.86 -4.48 9.46
N ILE A 103 -5.47 -3.22 9.50
CA ILE A 103 -4.57 -2.64 8.51
C ILE A 103 -3.15 -2.89 9.00
N VAL A 104 -2.37 -3.65 8.21
CA VAL A 104 -0.98 -3.99 8.54
C VAL A 104 -0.08 -3.28 7.58
N LEU A 105 0.65 -2.28 8.06
CA LEU A 105 1.61 -1.52 7.29
C LEU A 105 2.98 -2.17 7.48
N GLU A 106 3.40 -2.92 6.47
CA GLU A 106 4.72 -3.52 6.42
C GLU A 106 5.75 -2.44 6.05
N ASN A 107 6.86 -2.38 6.80
CA ASN A 107 8.04 -1.60 6.42
C ASN A 107 9.23 -2.56 6.34
N LYS A 108 9.69 -2.86 5.13
CA LYS A 108 10.87 -3.68 4.94
C LYS A 108 12.12 -2.86 5.20
N TYR A 109 13.09 -3.56 5.75
CA TYR A 109 14.44 -3.10 5.95
C TYR A 109 15.30 -3.78 4.90
N TYR A 110 16.17 -3.01 4.25
CA TYR A 110 17.18 -3.56 3.36
C TYR A 110 18.49 -3.64 4.13
N SER A 111 18.64 -4.68 4.96
CA SER A 111 19.93 -5.17 5.48
C SER A 111 19.95 -6.71 5.51
N ASP A 112 21.15 -7.30 5.59
CA ASP A 112 21.37 -8.75 5.38
C ASP A 112 20.64 -9.69 6.35
N THR A 113 19.99 -9.17 7.41
CA THR A 113 19.34 -9.98 8.47
C THR A 113 17.96 -9.48 8.89
N SER A 114 17.39 -8.51 8.18
CA SER A 114 16.25 -7.78 8.72
C SER A 114 14.89 -8.35 8.35
N HIS A 115 14.04 -8.56 9.36
CA HIS A 115 12.64 -8.90 9.19
C HIS A 115 11.78 -7.63 9.11
N PRO A 116 10.68 -7.63 8.33
CA PRO A 116 9.80 -6.48 8.25
C PRO A 116 9.24 -6.11 9.61
N SER A 117 9.14 -4.81 9.88
CA SER A 117 8.36 -4.31 11.01
C SER A 117 6.94 -4.02 10.56
N ASN A 118 5.97 -4.42 11.38
CA ASN A 118 4.57 -4.18 11.09
C ASN A 118 4.03 -3.12 12.03
N VAL A 119 3.41 -2.09 11.46
CA VAL A 119 2.51 -1.21 12.20
C VAL A 119 1.09 -1.69 11.94
N VAL A 120 0.38 -2.03 13.01
CA VAL A 120 -0.96 -2.60 12.94
C VAL A 120 -1.95 -1.57 13.47
N PHE A 121 -2.87 -1.14 12.61
CA PHE A 121 -4.05 -0.38 13.02
C PHE A 121 -5.26 -1.31 13.04
N ASP A 122 -5.94 -1.38 14.17
CA ASP A 122 -7.21 -2.08 14.30
C ASP A 122 -8.37 -1.07 14.28
N PRO A 123 -9.15 -1.01 13.18
CA PRO A 123 -10.30 -0.12 13.06
C PRO A 123 -11.43 -0.42 14.06
N LYS A 124 -11.49 -1.63 14.65
CA LYS A 124 -12.53 -1.98 15.63
C LYS A 124 -12.24 -1.37 16.99
N THR A 125 -11.00 -1.48 17.44
CA THR A 125 -10.55 -0.96 18.74
C THR A 125 -9.99 0.46 18.65
N TYR A 126 -9.78 0.98 17.44
CA TYR A 126 -9.08 2.24 17.18
C TYR A 126 -7.71 2.28 17.85
N ARG A 127 -6.99 1.16 17.81
CA ARG A 127 -5.68 1.01 18.45
C ARG A 127 -4.63 0.83 17.37
N LEU A 128 -3.54 1.58 17.51
CA LEU A 128 -2.33 1.42 16.75
C LEU A 128 -1.30 0.69 17.62
N SER A 129 -0.64 -0.31 17.07
CA SER A 129 0.39 -1.09 17.76
C SER A 129 1.53 -1.44 16.82
N PHE A 130 2.68 -1.75 17.41
CA PHE A 130 3.81 -2.31 16.70
C PHE A 130 3.88 -3.83 16.92
N ASP A 131 4.04 -4.58 15.83
CA ASP A 131 4.24 -6.03 15.82
C ASP A 131 5.60 -6.34 15.20
N ALA A 132 6.56 -6.69 16.05
CA ALA A 132 7.83 -7.26 15.64
C ALA A 132 7.60 -8.75 15.40
N ALA A 133 7.67 -9.20 14.14
CA ALA A 133 7.43 -10.58 13.76
C ALA A 133 8.54 -11.54 14.25
N GLY A 134 8.74 -11.67 15.57
CA GLY A 134 9.54 -12.70 16.23
C GLY A 134 11.06 -12.58 16.13
N SER A 135 11.62 -11.47 15.67
CA SER A 135 13.07 -11.32 15.41
C SER A 135 13.59 -9.97 15.90
N PRO A 136 14.90 -9.80 16.24
CA PRO A 136 15.45 -8.50 16.61
C PRO A 136 15.14 -7.46 15.54
N VAL A 137 14.27 -6.51 15.90
CA VAL A 137 13.92 -5.38 15.03
C VAL A 137 15.21 -4.59 14.82
N THR A 138 15.55 -4.31 13.57
CA THR A 138 16.53 -3.29 13.23
C THR A 138 16.20 -2.03 14.05
N PRO A 139 17.15 -1.39 14.73
CA PRO A 139 16.87 -0.29 15.64
C PRO A 139 16.15 0.86 14.93
N THR A 140 14.82 0.85 15.05
CA THR A 140 13.94 1.90 14.54
C THR A 140 13.32 2.69 15.66
N THR A 141 13.01 3.93 15.36
CA THR A 141 12.07 4.73 16.12
C THR A 141 10.81 4.91 15.29
N LEU A 142 9.67 4.54 15.87
CA LEU A 142 8.35 4.78 15.30
C LEU A 142 7.60 5.77 16.19
N GLY A 143 7.11 6.83 15.56
CA GLY A 143 6.31 7.87 16.21
C GLY A 143 4.98 8.05 15.50
N VAL A 144 3.97 8.53 16.21
CA VAL A 144 2.61 8.68 15.70
C VAL A 144 2.05 10.01 16.13
N THR A 145 1.42 10.73 15.21
CA THR A 145 0.57 11.88 15.53
C THR A 145 -0.86 11.58 15.10
N VAL A 146 -1.83 12.01 15.90
CA VAL A 146 -3.25 11.93 15.55
C VAL A 146 -3.79 13.34 15.36
N ASP A 147 -4.39 13.62 14.21
CA ASP A 147 -4.88 14.95 13.82
C ASP A 147 -3.85 16.08 14.04
N GLY A 148 -2.56 15.79 13.79
CA GLY A 148 -1.47 16.75 13.99
C GLY A 148 -1.13 17.07 15.46
N GLY A 149 -1.68 16.32 16.41
CA GLY A 149 -1.37 16.43 17.84
C GLY A 149 0.05 15.98 18.20
N PRO A 150 0.36 15.89 19.51
CA PRO A 150 1.69 15.55 20.00
C PRO A 150 2.23 14.21 19.47
N LEU A 151 3.53 14.15 19.22
CA LEU A 151 4.20 12.92 18.79
C LEU A 151 4.20 11.89 19.94
N GLN A 152 3.56 10.74 19.68
CA GLN A 152 3.49 9.61 20.61
C GLN A 152 4.39 8.47 20.14
N PRO A 153 5.20 7.88 21.03
CA PRO A 153 6.05 6.76 20.66
C PRO A 153 5.23 5.49 20.44
N LEU A 154 5.41 4.85 19.28
CA LEU A 154 4.90 3.51 18.98
C LEU A 154 5.96 2.43 19.20
N PHE A 155 7.22 2.77 18.89
CA PHE A 155 8.39 1.94 19.21
C PHE A 155 9.60 2.84 19.42
N TYR A 156 10.20 2.78 20.61
CA TYR A 156 11.38 3.59 20.95
C TYR A 156 12.22 2.85 21.99
N LYS A 157 13.55 2.83 21.81
CA LYS A 157 14.49 2.10 22.69
C LYS A 157 14.04 0.65 22.96
N ASN A 158 13.72 -0.08 21.90
CA ASN A 158 13.25 -1.48 21.94
C ASN A 158 11.97 -1.73 22.75
N THR A 159 11.23 -0.68 23.07
CA THR A 159 9.98 -0.79 23.83
C THR A 159 8.80 -0.56 22.89
N PRO A 160 8.01 -1.59 22.54
CA PRO A 160 6.77 -1.40 21.82
C PRO A 160 5.75 -0.73 22.74
N ARG A 161 4.95 0.15 22.15
CA ARG A 161 3.82 0.81 22.79
C ARG A 161 2.62 0.72 21.87
N SER A 162 1.45 0.95 22.44
CA SER A 162 0.25 1.16 21.66
C SER A 162 -0.29 2.55 21.87
N VAL A 163 -0.82 3.11 20.80
CA VAL A 163 -1.47 4.41 20.80
C VAL A 163 -2.97 4.20 20.61
N GLN A 164 -3.77 4.74 21.53
CA GLN A 164 -5.22 4.78 21.37
C GLN A 164 -5.57 5.97 20.48
N VAL A 165 -6.24 5.69 19.37
CA VAL A 165 -6.75 6.72 18.46
C VAL A 165 -8.18 7.07 18.89
N PRO A 166 -8.52 8.35 19.07
CA PRO A 166 -9.89 8.77 19.30
C PRO A 166 -10.78 8.36 18.12
N LYS A 167 -12.01 7.88 18.38
CA LYS A 167 -12.97 7.53 17.32
C LYS A 167 -13.38 8.73 16.45
N THR A 168 -13.23 9.94 16.98
CA THR A 168 -13.48 11.20 16.28
C THR A 168 -12.36 11.59 15.33
N ALA A 169 -11.19 10.96 15.45
CA ALA A 169 -10.00 11.32 14.67
C ALA A 169 -10.26 11.28 13.17
N ARG A 170 -9.57 12.15 12.44
CA ARG A 170 -9.64 12.22 10.98
C ARG A 170 -8.41 11.58 10.34
N MET A 171 -7.25 11.75 10.95
CA MET A 171 -5.98 11.39 10.34
C MET A 171 -5.03 10.81 11.38
N ILE A 172 -4.28 9.78 10.96
CA ILE A 172 -3.14 9.24 11.69
C ILE A 172 -1.92 9.44 10.80
N ASP A 173 -0.87 10.06 11.32
CA ASP A 173 0.45 10.04 10.69
C ASP A 173 1.38 9.16 11.51
N ILE A 174 2.07 8.26 10.82
CA ILE A 174 3.04 7.32 11.38
C ILE A 174 4.38 7.66 10.76
N TYR A 175 5.39 7.88 11.59
CA TYR A 175 6.74 8.24 11.18
C TYR A 175 7.68 7.11 11.54
N ALA A 176 8.64 6.83 10.67
CA ALA A 176 9.68 5.85 10.87
C ALA A 176 11.06 6.46 10.64
N LYS A 177 11.96 6.19 11.58
CA LYS A 177 13.38 6.53 11.48
C LYS A 177 14.19 5.28 11.78
N ALA A 178 15.02 4.88 10.84
CA ALA A 178 16.01 3.83 11.06
C ALA A 178 17.37 4.43 11.49
N GLN A 179 18.27 3.58 11.96
CA GLN A 179 19.68 3.95 12.11
C GLN A 179 20.32 4.25 10.75
N ALA A 180 21.52 4.86 10.79
CA ALA A 180 22.33 5.09 9.61
C ALA A 180 22.47 3.79 8.80
N ASP A 181 22.51 3.92 7.47
CA ASP A 181 22.70 2.82 6.50
C ASP A 181 21.54 1.84 6.36
N THR A 182 20.43 2.02 7.07
CA THR A 182 19.21 1.23 6.86
C THR A 182 18.21 1.96 5.99
N ARG A 183 17.83 1.36 4.86
CA ARG A 183 16.74 1.86 4.00
C ARG A 183 15.39 1.31 4.47
N LEU A 184 14.40 2.19 4.52
CA LEU A 184 12.99 1.88 4.78
C LEU A 184 12.20 1.94 3.46
N ASP A 185 11.15 1.13 3.33
CA ASP A 185 10.17 1.25 2.25
C ASP A 185 9.44 2.61 2.34
N TRP A 186 9.15 3.04 3.56
CA TRP A 186 8.52 4.32 3.84
C TRP A 186 9.06 4.95 5.14
N GLN A 187 9.11 6.29 5.16
CA GLN A 187 9.49 7.10 6.32
C GLN A 187 8.28 7.79 6.96
N ARG A 188 7.18 7.95 6.21
CA ARG A 188 5.88 8.37 6.76
C ARG A 188 4.74 7.62 6.09
N VAL A 189 3.72 7.29 6.87
CA VAL A 189 2.41 6.85 6.38
C VAL A 189 1.32 7.72 6.97
N THR A 190 0.44 8.24 6.12
CA THR A 190 -0.78 8.92 6.54
C THR A 190 -1.97 8.00 6.29
N ILE A 191 -2.82 7.79 7.29
CA ILE A 191 -4.10 7.10 7.17
C ILE A 191 -5.22 8.14 7.34
N ASP A 192 -6.01 8.37 6.29
CA ASP A 192 -7.23 9.18 6.37
C ASP A 192 -8.41 8.28 6.75
N LEU A 193 -8.96 8.54 7.94
CA LEU A 193 -10.05 7.78 8.55
C LEU A 193 -11.43 8.23 8.08
N LYS A 194 -11.55 9.42 7.45
CA LYS A 194 -12.83 9.95 6.94
C LYS A 194 -12.98 9.79 5.44
N LYS A 195 -11.89 9.90 4.69
CA LYS A 195 -11.81 9.61 3.26
C LYS A 195 -10.82 8.46 3.09
N PRO A 196 -11.29 7.19 3.06
CA PRO A 196 -10.42 6.02 3.17
C PRO A 196 -9.26 6.02 2.16
N ALA A 197 -8.10 6.43 2.66
CA ALA A 197 -6.88 6.54 1.88
C ALA A 197 -5.67 6.32 2.79
N ILE A 198 -4.63 5.72 2.23
CA ILE A 198 -3.32 5.57 2.86
C ILE A 198 -2.29 6.18 1.93
N VAL A 199 -1.50 7.12 2.44
CA VAL A 199 -0.45 7.81 1.70
C VAL A 199 0.90 7.39 2.25
N PHE A 200 1.73 6.79 1.41
CA PHE A 200 3.09 6.37 1.73
C PHE A 200 4.08 7.39 1.22
N TYR A 201 4.98 7.84 2.09
CA TYR A 201 6.08 8.73 1.75
C TYR A 201 7.38 7.95 1.88
N GLN A 202 8.10 7.74 0.79
CA GLN A 202 9.39 7.04 0.82
C GLN A 202 10.46 7.85 1.57
N LYS A 203 10.37 9.19 1.52
CA LYS A 203 11.26 10.10 2.25
C LYS A 203 10.46 11.14 3.04
N MET A 204 10.80 11.31 4.31
CA MET A 204 10.21 12.31 5.20
C MET A 204 11.12 12.56 6.40
N THR A 205 11.21 13.81 6.85
CA THR A 205 11.89 14.13 8.10
C THR A 205 11.10 13.60 9.30
N PHE A 206 11.77 12.88 10.19
CA PHE A 206 11.17 12.46 11.46
C PHE A 206 10.92 13.68 12.35
N PRO A 207 9.70 13.90 12.87
CA PRO A 207 9.38 15.06 13.69
C PRO A 207 10.20 15.09 14.99
N THR A 208 10.59 16.27 15.43
CA THR A 208 11.33 16.48 16.69
C THR A 208 10.44 16.84 17.87
N LYS A 209 9.14 17.08 17.64
CA LYS A 209 8.12 17.46 18.61
C LYS A 209 6.82 16.72 18.32
#